data_AF-A0A7X0P8S2-F1
#
_entry.id   AF-A0A7X0P8S2-F1
#
_cell.length_a   1.000
_cell.length_b   1.000
_cell.length_c   1.000
_cell.angle_alpha   90.00
_cell.angle_beta   90.00
_cell.angle_gamma   90.00
#
_symmetry.space_group_name_H-M   'P 1'
#
loop_
_entity.id
_entity.type
_entity.pdbx_description
1 polymer ?
#
loop_
_entity_poly.entity_id
_entity_poly.type
_entity_poly.pdbx_seq_one_letter_code
_entity_poly.pdbx_strand_id
1 'polypeptide(L)'
;MRVVLIAALLVCPAAFAQTSLKVSAVAWQGLTADEKANVQQKYVVEVMAPESFGTIIDNQGLDRSTPGSNAGTAMGAAIGSTAYVDRAINHGNYSGKTHVAAMLLGMLVGSALDRPAQSSYQFRYAIRLGNGNVIYQDTYSSTPFRHAVGVCVFTPSIDLAPEQHLCTQTTDTFKNSLGIFNVPTALNAPAGDRLSSPETPPTLQATETASETVSCKLGTLAPVKTSPEKCKLINGAIIND
;
A
#
# COMPACT_ATOMS: atom_id res chain seq x y z
N MET A 1 -58.35 36.50 23.28
CA MET A 1 -57.51 35.49 22.61
C MET A 1 -56.07 35.69 23.07
N ARG A 2 -55.56 34.82 23.95
CA ARG A 2 -54.16 34.84 24.41
C ARG A 2 -53.36 33.87 23.55
N VAL A 3 -52.46 34.41 22.73
CA VAL A 3 -51.47 33.62 21.98
C VAL A 3 -50.29 33.42 22.93
N VAL A 4 -50.12 32.19 23.42
CA VAL A 4 -48.95 31.78 24.19
C VAL A 4 -47.91 31.26 23.20
N LEU A 5 -46.87 32.06 22.98
CA LEU A 5 -45.68 31.66 22.22
C LEU A 5 -44.79 30.80 23.13
N ILE A 6 -44.72 29.50 22.86
CA ILE A 6 -43.74 28.61 23.49
C ILE A 6 -42.54 28.52 22.56
N ALA A 7 -41.49 29.28 22.89
CA ALA A 7 -40.17 29.14 22.28
C ALA A 7 -39.46 27.94 22.94
N ALA A 8 -39.52 26.77 22.31
CA ALA A 8 -38.72 25.62 22.69
C ALA A 8 -37.29 25.82 22.17
N LEU A 9 -36.39 26.26 23.05
CA LEU A 9 -34.95 26.29 22.84
C LEU A 9 -34.41 24.86 22.71
N LEU A 10 -34.12 24.45 21.47
CA LEU A 10 -33.29 23.31 21.14
C LEU A 10 -31.85 23.58 21.60
N VAL A 11 -31.52 23.17 22.82
CA VAL A 11 -30.14 23.03 23.26
C VAL A 11 -29.65 21.67 22.76
N CYS A 12 -29.08 21.62 21.56
CA CYS A 12 -28.25 20.49 21.16
C CYS A 12 -26.94 20.60 21.94
N PRO A 13 -26.63 19.69 22.89
CA PRO A 13 -25.27 19.61 23.41
C PRO A 13 -24.37 19.25 22.23
N ALA A 14 -23.39 20.09 21.94
CA ALA A 14 -22.30 19.73 21.04
C ALA A 14 -21.67 18.45 21.60
N ALA A 15 -21.89 17.32 20.92
CA ALA A 15 -21.19 16.09 21.20
C ALA A 15 -19.72 16.35 20.89
N PHE A 16 -18.93 16.72 21.89
CA PHE A 16 -17.49 16.80 21.78
C PHE A 16 -16.99 15.39 21.47
N ALA A 17 -16.58 15.17 20.22
CA ALA A 17 -15.94 13.95 19.80
C ALA A 17 -14.62 13.83 20.58
N GLN A 18 -14.61 13.04 21.65
CA GLN A 18 -13.39 12.76 22.40
C GLN A 18 -12.45 11.96 21.49
N THR A 19 -11.19 12.38 21.44
CA THR A 19 -10.17 11.73 20.62
C THR A 19 -9.91 10.33 21.16
N SER A 20 -10.00 9.32 20.30
CA SER A 20 -9.62 7.94 20.64
C SER A 20 -8.10 7.83 20.72
N LEU A 21 -7.59 7.28 21.82
CA LEU A 21 -6.16 7.05 22.04
C LEU A 21 -5.91 5.55 22.11
N LYS A 22 -5.21 5.02 21.10
CA LYS A 22 -4.75 3.63 21.10
C LYS A 22 -3.49 3.49 21.95
N VAL A 23 -3.47 2.51 22.84
CA VAL A 23 -2.34 2.25 23.72
C VAL A 23 -2.08 0.74 23.80
N SER A 24 -0.83 0.32 23.85
CA SER A 24 -0.48 -1.08 24.08
C SER A 24 -0.89 -1.50 25.49
N ALA A 25 -1.35 -2.75 25.65
CA ALA A 25 -1.68 -3.28 26.97
C ALA A 25 -0.51 -3.18 27.96
N VAL A 26 0.72 -3.37 27.49
CA VAL A 26 1.94 -3.27 28.31
C VAL A 26 2.13 -1.85 28.85
N ALA A 27 2.04 -0.83 27.98
CA ALA A 27 2.18 0.57 28.40
C ALA A 27 1.03 0.99 29.32
N TRP A 28 -0.19 0.55 29.03
CA TRP A 28 -1.36 0.85 29.87
C TRP A 28 -1.26 0.23 31.26
N GLN A 29 -0.84 -1.03 31.36
CA GLN A 29 -0.73 -1.74 32.63
C GLN A 29 0.31 -1.10 33.56
N GLY A 30 1.39 -0.56 33.01
CA GLY A 30 2.43 0.13 33.78
C GLY A 30 2.03 1.47 34.39
N LEU A 31 0.85 2.01 34.05
CA LEU A 31 0.33 3.25 34.63
C LEU A 31 -0.32 2.99 36.00
N THR A 32 -0.14 3.95 36.92
CA THR A 32 -0.84 3.96 38.21
C THR A 32 -2.34 4.23 38.01
N ALA A 33 -3.15 3.96 39.05
CA ALA A 33 -4.59 4.23 38.99
C ALA A 33 -4.90 5.72 38.72
N ASP A 34 -4.14 6.62 39.35
CA ASP A 34 -4.29 8.07 39.17
C ASP A 34 -3.91 8.51 37.75
N GLU A 35 -2.84 7.94 37.19
CA GLU A 35 -2.43 8.20 35.81
C GLU A 35 -3.50 7.73 34.82
N LYS A 36 -4.04 6.52 35.00
CA LYS A 36 -5.14 6.00 34.17
C LYS A 36 -6.37 6.89 34.23
N ALA A 37 -6.75 7.32 35.42
CA ALA A 37 -7.89 8.23 35.61
C ALA A 37 -7.67 9.58 34.91
N ASN A 38 -6.47 10.15 35.00
CA ASN A 38 -6.12 11.40 34.32
C ASN A 38 -6.18 11.29 32.79
N VAL A 39 -5.76 10.15 32.23
CA VAL A 39 -5.85 9.92 30.78
C VAL A 39 -7.30 9.72 30.35
N GLN A 40 -8.08 8.93 31.09
CA GLN A 40 -9.49 8.63 30.78
C GLN A 40 -10.41 9.85 30.90
N GLN A 41 -10.04 10.87 31.67
CA GLN A 41 -10.78 12.15 31.69
C GLN A 41 -10.70 12.92 30.36
N LYS A 42 -9.64 12.71 29.58
CA LYS A 42 -9.35 13.49 28.36
C LYS A 42 -9.53 12.69 27.07
N TYR A 43 -9.30 11.39 27.12
CA TYR A 43 -9.27 10.51 25.95
C TYR A 43 -10.14 9.27 26.14
N VAL A 44 -10.71 8.77 25.06
CA VAL A 44 -11.28 7.43 25.01
C VAL A 44 -10.12 6.46 24.76
N VAL A 45 -9.75 5.69 25.78
CA VAL A 45 -8.59 4.80 25.72
C VAL A 45 -9.00 3.46 25.12
N GLU A 46 -8.40 3.11 24.00
CA GLU A 46 -8.50 1.79 23.38
C GLU A 46 -7.22 1.00 23.68
N VAL A 47 -7.34 0.01 24.54
CA VAL A 47 -6.20 -0.83 24.94
C VAL A 47 -6.05 -1.97 23.93
N MET A 48 -4.97 -1.95 23.19
CA MET A 48 -4.64 -2.94 22.17
C MET A 48 -4.01 -4.18 22.80
N ALA A 49 -4.54 -5.35 22.46
CA ALA A 49 -3.99 -6.63 22.91
C ALA A 49 -2.61 -6.89 22.26
N PRO A 50 -1.64 -7.49 22.97
CA PRO A 50 -0.30 -7.75 22.41
C PRO A 50 -0.31 -8.61 21.13
N GLU A 51 -1.34 -9.42 20.93
CA GLU A 51 -1.56 -10.29 19.77
C GLU A 51 -2.28 -9.62 18.59
N SER A 52 -2.82 -8.39 18.76
CA SER A 52 -3.57 -7.68 17.71
C SER A 52 -2.70 -6.73 16.87
N PHE A 53 -1.43 -6.61 17.20
CA PHE A 53 -0.46 -5.80 16.45
C PHE A 53 0.94 -6.41 16.51
N GLY A 54 1.79 -6.03 15.56
CA GLY A 54 3.19 -6.44 15.57
C GLY A 54 4.04 -5.73 14.52
N THR A 55 5.34 -5.91 14.63
CA THR A 55 6.32 -5.37 13.69
C THR A 55 6.67 -6.42 12.65
N ILE A 56 6.64 -6.06 11.37
CA ILE A 56 7.16 -6.94 10.32
C ILE A 56 8.67 -7.06 10.49
N ILE A 57 9.18 -8.27 10.66
CA ILE A 57 10.62 -8.54 10.79
C ILE A 57 11.23 -9.18 9.54
N ASP A 58 10.40 -9.83 8.71
CA ASP A 58 10.78 -10.36 7.41
C ASP A 58 9.57 -10.38 6.47
N ASN A 59 9.82 -10.28 5.17
CA ASN A 59 8.82 -10.50 4.13
C ASN A 59 9.42 -11.26 2.94
N GLN A 60 8.70 -12.28 2.47
CA GLN A 60 9.09 -13.06 1.30
C GLN A 60 7.97 -12.98 0.28
N GLY A 61 8.31 -12.58 -0.95
CA GLY A 61 7.36 -12.46 -2.05
C GLY A 61 7.59 -13.54 -3.10
N LEU A 62 6.50 -14.14 -3.57
CA LEU A 62 6.49 -15.07 -4.68
C LEU A 62 5.50 -14.59 -5.74
N ASP A 63 5.99 -14.49 -6.98
CA ASP A 63 5.13 -14.24 -8.13
C ASP A 63 4.34 -15.53 -8.46
N ARG A 64 3.01 -15.42 -8.38
CA ARG A 64 2.04 -16.47 -8.72
C ARG A 64 1.24 -16.11 -9.96
N SER A 65 1.69 -15.11 -10.72
CA SER A 65 1.01 -14.64 -11.92
C SER A 65 1.00 -15.71 -13.00
N THR A 66 -0.13 -15.80 -13.71
CA THR A 66 -0.24 -16.67 -14.88
C THR A 66 -0.14 -15.83 -16.14
N PRO A 67 0.77 -16.17 -17.08
CA PRO A 67 0.85 -15.48 -18.35
C PRO A 67 -0.43 -15.74 -19.16
N GLY A 68 -0.87 -14.73 -19.90
CA GLY A 68 -1.95 -14.90 -20.86
C GLY A 68 -1.51 -15.78 -22.03
N SER A 69 -2.48 -16.40 -22.72
CA SER A 69 -2.22 -17.18 -23.91
C SER A 69 -3.13 -16.77 -25.06
N ASN A 70 -2.55 -16.61 -26.25
CA ASN A 70 -3.24 -16.37 -27.52
C ASN A 70 -3.31 -17.63 -28.40
N ALA A 71 -3.17 -18.80 -27.79
CA ALA A 71 -3.12 -20.09 -28.50
C ALA A 71 -4.41 -20.37 -29.27
N GLY A 72 -5.56 -19.94 -28.74
CA GLY A 72 -6.85 -20.05 -29.39
C GLY A 72 -6.93 -19.19 -30.65
N THR A 73 -6.56 -17.91 -30.55
CA THR A 73 -6.48 -17.01 -31.71
C THR A 73 -5.55 -17.55 -32.79
N ALA A 74 -4.35 -18.02 -32.41
CA ALA A 74 -3.38 -18.58 -33.36
C ALA A 74 -3.89 -19.86 -34.03
N MET A 75 -4.48 -20.78 -33.26
CA MET A 75 -5.08 -22.01 -33.77
C MET A 75 -6.28 -21.71 -34.68
N GLY A 76 -7.13 -20.77 -34.30
CA GLY A 76 -8.26 -20.32 -35.09
C GLY A 76 -7.83 -19.71 -36.42
N ALA A 77 -6.79 -18.87 -36.43
CA ALA A 77 -6.20 -18.33 -37.66
C ALA A 77 -5.74 -19.45 -38.61
N ALA A 78 -5.05 -20.46 -38.07
CA ALA A 78 -4.57 -21.61 -38.81
C ALA A 78 -5.73 -22.42 -39.40
N ILE A 79 -6.76 -22.73 -38.59
CA ILE A 79 -7.95 -23.47 -39.07
C ILE A 79 -8.68 -22.69 -40.16
N GLY A 80 -8.89 -21.39 -39.97
CA GLY A 80 -9.54 -20.53 -40.97
C GLY A 80 -8.76 -20.43 -42.28
N SER A 81 -7.43 -20.31 -42.19
CA SER A 81 -6.52 -20.34 -43.34
C SER A 81 -6.60 -21.68 -44.08
N THR A 82 -6.44 -22.80 -43.37
CA THR A 82 -6.45 -24.14 -43.96
C THR A 82 -7.81 -24.46 -44.59
N ALA A 83 -8.92 -24.17 -43.91
CA ALA A 83 -10.26 -24.39 -44.44
C ALA A 83 -10.51 -23.57 -45.72
N TYR A 84 -9.98 -22.34 -45.78
CA TYR A 84 -10.07 -21.51 -46.96
C TYR A 84 -9.22 -22.05 -48.12
N VAL A 85 -7.95 -22.41 -47.86
CA VAL A 85 -7.05 -22.96 -48.88
C VAL A 85 -7.58 -24.28 -49.43
N ASP A 86 -8.08 -25.16 -48.57
CA ASP A 86 -8.68 -26.43 -48.98
C ASP A 86 -9.90 -26.21 -49.89
N ARG A 87 -10.80 -25.30 -49.51
CA ARG A 87 -11.95 -24.92 -50.35
C ARG A 87 -11.52 -24.34 -51.70
N ALA A 88 -10.47 -23.51 -51.71
CA ALA A 88 -9.96 -22.91 -52.93
C ALA A 88 -9.30 -23.94 -53.86
N ILE A 89 -8.64 -24.96 -53.33
CA ILE A 89 -8.04 -26.04 -54.13
C ILE A 89 -9.13 -26.97 -54.70
N ASN A 90 -10.12 -27.35 -53.88
CA ASN A 90 -11.08 -28.37 -54.26
C ASN A 90 -12.21 -27.85 -55.16
N HIS A 91 -12.75 -26.64 -54.90
CA HIS A 91 -13.99 -26.19 -55.55
C HIS A 91 -14.12 -24.66 -55.71
N GLY A 92 -13.04 -23.88 -55.68
CA GLY A 92 -13.11 -22.41 -55.68
C GLY A 92 -11.95 -21.69 -56.37
N ASN A 93 -12.01 -20.36 -56.40
CA ASN A 93 -10.91 -19.51 -56.85
C ASN A 93 -10.21 -18.89 -55.65
N TYR A 94 -8.87 -18.93 -55.63
CA TYR A 94 -8.09 -18.26 -54.60
C TYR A 94 -8.11 -16.74 -54.76
N SER A 95 -8.49 -16.05 -53.70
CA SER A 95 -8.34 -14.61 -53.51
C SER A 95 -7.66 -14.31 -52.16
N GLY A 96 -6.66 -13.43 -52.17
CA GLY A 96 -5.96 -13.04 -50.94
C GLY A 96 -6.87 -12.32 -49.93
N LYS A 97 -7.86 -11.55 -50.40
CA LYS A 97 -8.78 -10.81 -49.52
C LYS A 97 -9.69 -11.75 -48.71
N THR A 98 -10.23 -12.77 -49.38
CA THR A 98 -11.08 -13.78 -48.73
C THR A 98 -10.28 -14.72 -47.85
N HIS A 99 -9.00 -14.96 -48.16
CA HIS A 99 -8.09 -15.68 -47.28
C HIS A 99 -7.90 -14.95 -45.95
N VAL A 100 -7.56 -13.66 -46.00
CA VAL A 100 -7.38 -12.84 -44.79
C VAL A 100 -8.69 -12.76 -44.00
N ALA A 101 -9.84 -12.62 -44.66
CA ALA A 101 -11.14 -12.62 -43.98
C ALA A 101 -11.40 -13.96 -43.25
N ALA A 102 -11.09 -15.10 -43.87
CA ALA A 102 -11.22 -16.41 -43.24
C ALA A 102 -10.25 -16.59 -42.06
N MET A 103 -9.02 -16.09 -42.17
CA MET A 103 -8.07 -16.06 -41.05
C MET A 103 -8.59 -15.22 -39.89
N LEU A 104 -9.09 -14.01 -40.14
CA LEU A 104 -9.63 -13.13 -39.10
C LEU A 104 -10.88 -13.71 -38.43
N LEU A 105 -11.77 -14.34 -39.20
CA LEU A 105 -12.93 -15.04 -38.64
C LEU A 105 -12.48 -16.22 -37.78
N GLY A 106 -11.50 -16.99 -38.25
CA GLY A 106 -10.87 -18.06 -37.49
C GLY A 106 -10.25 -17.56 -36.20
N MET A 107 -9.49 -16.46 -36.24
CA MET A 107 -8.92 -15.79 -35.06
C MET A 107 -10.00 -15.41 -34.05
N LEU A 108 -11.09 -14.80 -34.51
CA LEU A 108 -12.19 -14.35 -33.65
C LEU A 108 -12.94 -15.52 -33.00
N VAL A 109 -13.14 -16.62 -33.72
CA VAL A 109 -13.72 -17.84 -33.15
C VAL A 109 -12.74 -18.50 -32.17
N GLY A 110 -11.45 -18.53 -32.54
CA GLY A 110 -10.38 -19.10 -31.74
C GLY A 110 -10.10 -18.34 -30.45
N SER A 111 -10.31 -17.01 -30.42
CA SER A 111 -10.02 -16.18 -29.25
C SER A 111 -10.87 -16.54 -28.02
N ALA A 112 -11.97 -17.26 -28.19
CA ALA A 112 -12.74 -17.81 -27.07
C ALA A 112 -11.95 -18.84 -26.23
N LEU A 113 -10.91 -19.44 -26.80
CA LEU A 113 -10.00 -20.36 -26.12
C LEU A 113 -8.76 -19.66 -25.54
N ASP A 114 -8.63 -18.36 -25.74
CA ASP A 114 -7.55 -17.57 -25.15
C ASP A 114 -7.76 -17.40 -23.65
N ARG A 115 -6.65 -17.24 -22.93
CA ARG A 115 -6.66 -17.02 -21.48
C ARG A 115 -6.08 -15.65 -21.18
N PRO A 116 -6.77 -14.80 -20.41
CA PRO A 116 -6.20 -13.53 -19.99
C PRO A 116 -5.03 -13.77 -19.04
N ALA A 117 -4.05 -12.88 -19.05
CA ALA A 117 -3.02 -12.86 -18.02
C ALA A 117 -3.66 -12.53 -16.67
N GLN A 118 -3.20 -13.19 -15.60
CA GLN A 118 -3.66 -12.90 -14.25
C GLN A 118 -2.46 -12.57 -13.37
N SER A 119 -2.43 -11.36 -12.80
CA SER A 119 -1.41 -10.95 -11.83
C SER A 119 -1.80 -11.42 -10.43
N SER A 120 -0.93 -12.17 -9.78
CA SER A 120 -1.13 -12.67 -8.42
C SER A 120 0.20 -12.78 -7.71
N TYR A 121 0.31 -12.17 -6.53
CA TYR A 121 1.51 -12.18 -5.72
C TYR A 121 1.17 -12.73 -4.34
N GLN A 122 1.99 -13.68 -3.87
CA GLN A 122 1.88 -14.24 -2.53
C GLN A 122 2.99 -13.65 -1.67
N PHE A 123 2.64 -13.07 -0.52
CA PHE A 123 3.60 -12.56 0.46
C PHE A 123 3.48 -13.32 1.78
N ARG A 124 4.59 -13.86 2.26
CA ARG A 124 4.73 -14.43 3.60
C ARG A 124 5.41 -13.40 4.50
N TYR A 125 4.69 -12.91 5.50
CA TYR A 125 5.22 -12.01 6.51
C TYR A 125 5.61 -12.78 7.76
N ALA A 126 6.80 -12.49 8.30
CA ALA A 126 7.13 -12.84 9.67
C ALA A 126 6.88 -11.59 10.54
N ILE A 127 5.98 -11.71 11.51
CA ILE A 127 5.53 -10.60 12.34
C ILE A 127 5.91 -10.91 13.78
N ARG A 128 6.68 -10.02 14.40
CA ARG A 128 6.93 -10.05 15.85
C ARG A 128 5.80 -9.31 16.55
N LEU A 129 4.98 -10.05 17.28
CA LEU A 129 3.87 -9.53 18.06
C LEU A 129 4.35 -8.73 19.29
N GLY A 130 3.45 -7.97 19.90
CA GLY A 130 3.74 -7.19 21.11
C GLY A 130 4.16 -8.03 22.32
N ASN A 131 3.86 -9.33 22.34
CA ASN A 131 4.33 -10.27 23.36
C ASN A 131 5.72 -10.89 23.05
N GLY A 132 6.34 -10.50 21.93
CA GLY A 132 7.65 -11.00 21.49
C GLY A 132 7.60 -12.27 20.64
N ASN A 133 6.45 -12.94 20.54
CA ASN A 133 6.30 -14.12 19.68
C ASN A 133 6.34 -13.73 18.21
N VAL A 134 6.87 -14.63 17.38
CA VAL A 134 6.89 -14.47 15.92
C VAL A 134 5.81 -15.35 15.32
N ILE A 135 4.93 -14.76 14.51
CA ILE A 135 3.95 -15.46 13.71
C ILE A 135 4.27 -15.31 12.22
N TYR A 136 3.84 -16.28 11.44
CA TYR A 136 3.92 -16.24 9.98
C TYR A 136 2.54 -16.09 9.39
N GLN A 137 2.38 -15.15 8.46
CA GLN A 137 1.11 -14.91 7.81
C GLN A 137 1.28 -14.74 6.30
N ASP A 138 0.49 -15.50 5.56
CA ASP A 138 0.45 -15.43 4.10
C ASP A 138 -0.68 -14.49 3.65
N THR A 139 -0.38 -13.63 2.70
CA THR A 139 -1.34 -12.74 2.04
C THR A 139 -1.22 -12.83 0.53
N TYR A 140 -2.31 -12.51 -0.15
CA TYR A 140 -2.38 -12.52 -1.61
C TYR A 140 -2.79 -11.14 -2.10
N SER A 141 -2.10 -10.65 -3.13
CA SER A 141 -2.32 -9.33 -3.70
C SER A 141 -2.28 -9.40 -5.23
N SER A 142 -3.04 -8.54 -5.90
CA SER A 142 -2.92 -8.33 -7.35
C SER A 142 -1.74 -7.42 -7.71
N THR A 143 -1.07 -6.83 -6.72
CA THR A 143 0.04 -5.90 -6.90
C THR A 143 1.33 -6.43 -6.27
N PRO A 144 2.51 -6.08 -6.82
CA PRO A 144 3.80 -6.55 -6.31
C PRO A 144 4.27 -5.80 -5.05
N PHE A 145 3.45 -4.92 -4.50
CA PHE A 145 3.82 -4.10 -3.35
C PHE A 145 3.58 -4.85 -2.04
N ARG A 146 4.58 -4.78 -1.17
CA ARG A 146 4.57 -5.37 0.16
C ARG A 146 4.94 -4.33 1.21
N HIS A 147 4.47 -4.53 2.43
CA HIS A 147 4.85 -3.67 3.54
C HIS A 147 6.34 -3.87 3.89
N ALA A 148 7.04 -2.78 4.20
CA ALA A 148 8.46 -2.82 4.52
C ALA A 148 8.73 -3.51 5.86
N VAL A 149 9.93 -4.06 6.02
CA VAL A 149 10.40 -4.54 7.33
C VAL A 149 10.55 -3.36 8.29
N GLY A 150 10.16 -3.55 9.55
CA GLY A 150 10.22 -2.55 10.61
C GLY A 150 8.93 -1.76 10.82
N VAL A 151 7.93 -1.88 9.95
CA VAL A 151 6.64 -1.18 10.12
C VAL A 151 5.71 -1.94 11.07
N CYS A 152 4.92 -1.18 11.82
CA CYS A 152 3.89 -1.68 12.71
C CYS A 152 2.60 -1.93 11.93
N VAL A 153 2.02 -3.12 12.09
CA VAL A 153 0.79 -3.56 11.43
C VAL A 153 -0.20 -4.15 12.42
N PHE A 154 -1.49 -4.08 12.10
CA PHE A 154 -2.52 -4.82 12.82
C PHE A 154 -2.60 -6.25 12.32
N THR A 155 -2.83 -7.19 13.24
CA THR A 155 -3.04 -8.60 12.95
C THR A 155 -4.52 -8.94 13.21
N PRO A 156 -5.19 -9.73 12.33
CA PRO A 156 -4.63 -10.49 11.21
C PRO A 156 -4.70 -9.79 9.84
N SER A 157 -5.12 -8.53 9.73
CA SER A 157 -5.30 -7.92 8.40
C SER A 157 -3.98 -7.50 7.71
N ILE A 158 -2.90 -7.34 8.48
CA ILE A 158 -1.62 -6.77 8.05
C ILE A 158 -1.78 -5.33 7.52
N ASP A 159 -2.81 -4.62 7.97
CA ASP A 159 -2.96 -3.20 7.66
C ASP A 159 -1.93 -2.38 8.45
N LEU A 160 -1.39 -1.34 7.83
CA LEU A 160 -0.49 -0.41 8.51
C LEU A 160 -1.21 0.25 9.68
N ALA A 161 -0.65 0.13 10.88
CA ALA A 161 -1.14 0.86 12.04
C ALA A 161 -0.87 2.37 11.84
N PRO A 162 -1.87 3.26 11.95
CA PRO A 162 -1.62 4.70 11.85
C PRO A 162 -0.59 5.18 12.89
N GLU A 163 -0.68 4.62 14.09
CA GLU A 163 0.22 4.87 15.20
C GLU A 163 1.41 3.90 15.19
N GLN A 164 2.42 4.17 14.36
CA GLN A 164 3.61 3.31 14.24
C GLN A 164 4.37 3.08 15.56
N HIS A 165 4.22 4.00 16.53
CA HIS A 165 4.82 3.88 17.85
C HIS A 165 4.17 2.80 18.73
N LEU A 166 2.99 2.25 18.39
CA LEU A 166 2.33 1.20 19.18
C LEU A 166 3.23 -0.02 19.40
N CYS A 167 3.99 -0.41 18.37
CA CYS A 167 4.89 -1.56 18.43
C CYS A 167 6.15 -1.34 19.27
N THR A 168 6.50 -0.08 19.57
CA THR A 168 7.65 0.30 20.41
C THR A 168 7.25 1.02 21.69
N GLN A 169 5.94 1.05 21.98
CA GLN A 169 5.38 1.80 23.09
C GLN A 169 5.69 1.11 24.42
N THR A 170 6.36 1.84 25.30
CA THR A 170 6.57 1.48 26.70
C THR A 170 5.75 2.42 27.57
N THR A 171 5.62 2.08 28.85
CA THR A 171 4.98 2.96 29.84
C THR A 171 5.61 4.35 29.84
N ASP A 172 6.93 4.45 29.77
CA ASP A 172 7.65 5.72 29.81
C ASP A 172 7.46 6.53 28.51
N THR A 173 7.54 5.88 27.34
CA THR A 173 7.32 6.59 26.07
C THR A 173 5.87 7.07 25.93
N PHE A 174 4.90 6.34 26.48
CA PHE A 174 3.50 6.76 26.56
C PHE A 174 3.30 7.93 27.54
N LYS A 175 3.93 7.88 28.73
CA LYS A 175 3.90 8.99 29.69
C LYS A 175 4.46 10.29 29.09
N ASN A 176 5.57 10.16 28.37
CA ASN A 176 6.22 11.28 27.70
C ASN A 176 5.37 11.83 26.55
N SER A 177 4.70 10.97 25.77
CA SER A 177 3.83 11.44 24.67
C SER A 177 2.60 12.20 25.15
N LEU A 178 2.14 11.94 26.37
CA LEU A 178 1.04 12.65 27.01
C LEU A 178 1.47 13.92 27.75
N GLY A 179 2.77 14.22 27.81
CA GLY A 179 3.30 15.38 28.53
C GLY A 179 3.07 15.33 30.04
N ILE A 180 2.87 14.13 30.61
CA ILE A 180 2.58 13.94 32.05
C ILE A 180 3.87 13.99 32.88
N PHE A 181 5.04 13.83 32.25
CA PHE A 181 6.34 13.94 32.90
C PHE A 181 7.28 14.90 32.16
N ASN A 182 7.63 16.01 32.80
CA ASN A 182 8.88 16.73 32.52
C ASN A 182 10.01 15.93 33.19
N VAL A 183 10.48 14.85 32.56
CA VAL A 183 11.77 14.27 32.95
C VAL A 183 12.84 15.14 32.30
N PRO A 184 13.75 15.79 33.05
CA PRO A 184 14.89 16.45 32.45
C PRO A 184 15.74 15.38 31.77
N THR A 185 15.78 15.42 30.45
CA THR A 185 16.66 14.61 29.61
C THR A 185 18.12 14.91 29.98
N ALA A 186 18.66 14.20 30.94
CA ALA A 186 20.08 14.15 31.25
C ALA A 186 20.49 12.68 31.42
N LEU A 187 21.58 12.32 30.74
CA LEU A 187 22.27 11.03 30.71
C LEU A 187 21.71 9.99 29.73
N ASN A 188 22.00 10.19 28.44
CA ASN A 188 22.88 9.27 27.69
C ASN A 188 23.13 9.82 26.28
N ALA A 189 24.17 10.63 26.14
CA ALA A 189 24.81 10.90 24.86
C ALA A 189 26.30 10.58 25.01
N PRO A 190 26.84 9.55 24.34
CA PRO A 190 28.27 9.48 24.11
C PRO A 190 28.65 10.60 23.12
N ALA A 191 29.71 11.32 23.48
CA ALA A 191 30.30 12.38 22.67
C ALA A 191 30.64 11.87 21.27
N GLY A 192 30.11 12.55 20.26
CA GLY A 192 30.42 12.34 18.85
C GLY A 192 30.15 13.64 18.09
N ASP A 193 31.13 14.04 17.30
CA ASP A 193 31.36 15.37 16.76
C ASP A 193 30.16 16.09 16.11
N ARG A 194 30.09 17.39 16.40
CA ARG A 194 29.31 18.37 15.66
C ARG A 194 30.01 18.68 14.33
N LEU A 195 29.32 18.51 13.21
CA LEU A 195 29.47 19.43 12.08
C LEU A 195 28.09 19.99 11.72
N SER A 196 27.97 21.30 11.87
CA SER A 196 26.81 22.13 11.58
C SER A 196 26.54 22.22 10.07
N SER A 197 25.27 22.22 9.65
CA SER A 197 24.62 23.37 8.99
C SER A 197 23.17 23.06 8.56
N PRO A 198 22.35 24.09 8.27
CA PRO A 198 20.90 24.06 8.37
C PRO A 198 20.21 23.83 7.03
N GLU A 199 19.03 23.19 7.02
CA GLU A 199 18.08 23.48 5.94
C GLU A 199 16.61 23.27 6.34
N THR A 200 15.85 24.28 5.96
CA THR A 200 14.42 24.54 6.16
C THR A 200 13.55 23.52 5.42
N PRO A 201 12.36 23.13 5.94
CA PRO A 201 11.46 22.24 5.22
C PRO A 201 10.64 22.99 4.14
N PRO A 202 10.54 22.50 2.89
CA PRO A 202 9.53 22.98 1.97
C PRO A 202 8.22 22.18 2.09
N THR A 203 7.15 22.95 2.24
CA THR A 203 5.74 22.58 2.15
C THR A 203 5.41 21.88 0.82
N LEU A 204 4.75 20.72 0.89
CA LEU A 204 4.17 20.03 -0.26
C LEU A 204 2.74 20.55 -0.54
N GLN A 205 2.56 21.23 -1.66
CA GLN A 205 1.26 21.36 -2.32
C GLN A 205 1.21 20.36 -3.49
N ALA A 206 0.21 19.49 -3.46
CA ALA A 206 -0.10 18.59 -4.56
C ALA A 206 -0.77 19.37 -5.70
N THR A 207 -0.33 19.15 -6.92
CA THR A 207 -1.11 19.47 -8.13
C THR A 207 -0.90 18.35 -9.13
N GLU A 208 -1.96 17.59 -9.38
CA GLU A 208 -2.05 16.60 -10.44
C GLU A 208 -1.97 17.30 -11.80
N THR A 209 -0.95 16.97 -12.58
CA THR A 209 -0.95 17.19 -14.03
C THR A 209 -0.30 15.98 -14.70
N ALA A 210 -0.96 15.48 -15.74
CA ALA A 210 -0.61 14.28 -16.50
C ALA A 210 0.88 14.25 -16.85
N SER A 211 1.60 13.28 -16.30
CA SER A 211 3.06 13.22 -16.34
C SER A 211 3.54 12.59 -17.64
N GLU A 212 4.15 13.40 -18.49
CA GLU A 212 4.97 13.01 -19.63
C GLU A 212 6.14 12.13 -19.12
N THR A 213 6.20 10.86 -19.53
CA THR A 213 7.25 9.93 -19.07
C THR A 213 8.52 10.07 -19.90
N VAL A 214 9.68 10.24 -19.26
CA VAL A 214 11.00 10.37 -19.89
C VAL A 214 11.94 9.22 -19.49
N SER A 215 12.88 8.86 -20.38
CA SER A 215 13.95 7.89 -20.07
C SER A 215 15.08 8.58 -19.30
N CYS A 216 15.30 8.21 -18.05
CA CYS A 216 16.29 8.80 -17.15
C CYS A 216 17.47 7.85 -16.90
N LYS A 217 18.71 8.32 -17.04
CA LYS A 217 19.92 7.55 -16.76
C LYS A 217 20.74 8.17 -15.63
N LEU A 218 21.06 7.33 -14.64
CA LEU A 218 21.86 7.71 -13.49
C LEU A 218 23.23 7.01 -13.55
N GLY A 219 24.27 7.78 -13.89
CA GLY A 219 25.63 7.26 -13.98
C GLY A 219 25.77 6.08 -14.95
N THR A 220 26.24 4.94 -14.45
CA THR A 220 26.45 3.69 -15.22
C THR A 220 25.25 2.75 -15.21
N LEU A 221 24.13 3.12 -14.56
CA LEU A 221 22.93 2.30 -14.50
C LEU A 221 22.16 2.32 -15.83
N ALA A 222 21.34 1.30 -16.05
CA ALA A 222 20.45 1.23 -17.20
C ALA A 222 19.38 2.35 -17.14
N PRO A 223 18.93 2.90 -18.29
CA PRO A 223 17.88 3.91 -18.32
C PRO A 223 16.56 3.41 -17.73
N VAL A 224 15.89 4.25 -16.94
CA VAL A 224 14.59 3.95 -16.31
C VAL A 224 13.56 4.99 -16.74
N LYS A 225 12.35 4.57 -17.11
CA LYS A 225 11.25 5.49 -17.43
C LYS A 225 10.66 6.10 -16.16
N THR A 226 10.72 7.42 -16.04
CA THR A 226 10.22 8.16 -14.87
C THR A 226 9.76 9.56 -15.29
N SER A 227 9.22 10.34 -14.37
CA SER A 227 8.87 11.73 -14.68
C SER A 227 10.11 12.64 -14.74
N PRO A 228 10.08 13.76 -15.47
CA PRO A 228 11.21 14.68 -15.57
C PRO A 228 11.65 15.20 -14.20
N GLU A 229 10.69 15.45 -13.31
CA GLU A 229 10.96 15.92 -11.95
C GLU A 229 11.70 14.87 -11.13
N LYS A 230 11.28 13.60 -11.23
CA LYS A 230 11.95 12.48 -10.56
C LYS A 230 13.35 12.25 -11.09
N CYS A 231 13.57 12.42 -12.40
CA CYS A 231 14.91 12.31 -12.99
C CYS A 231 15.84 13.40 -12.46
N LYS A 232 15.34 14.64 -12.36
CA LYS A 232 16.10 15.78 -11.81
C LYS A 232 16.40 15.61 -10.31
N LEU A 233 15.45 15.09 -9.53
CA LEU A 233 15.61 14.82 -8.10
C LEU A 233 16.73 13.83 -7.79
N ILE A 234 16.96 12.85 -8.67
CA ILE A 234 18.03 11.86 -8.50
C ILE A 234 19.34 12.25 -9.18
N ASN A 235 19.47 13.48 -9.69
CA ASN A 235 20.60 13.93 -10.52
C ASN A 235 20.84 13.03 -11.76
N GLY A 236 19.77 12.46 -12.33
CA GLY A 236 19.83 11.69 -13.55
C GLY A 236 19.80 12.58 -14.80
N ALA A 237 20.37 12.09 -15.90
CA ALA A 237 20.29 12.73 -17.21
C ALA A 237 19.09 12.17 -17.99
N ILE A 238 18.26 13.06 -18.54
CA ILE A 238 17.18 12.68 -19.45
C ILE A 238 17.81 12.34 -20.81
N ILE A 239 17.50 11.15 -21.31
CA ILE A 239 17.88 10.69 -22.64
C ILE A 239 16.62 10.62 -23.48
N ASN A 240 16.60 11.34 -24.60
CA ASN A 240 15.57 11.17 -25.60
C ASN A 240 16.00 10.01 -26.51
N ASP A 241 15.27 8.90 -26.48
CA ASP A 241 15.36 7.87 -27.51
C ASP A 241 14.73 8.37 -28.81
#